data_AF-A0A838SZE9-F1
#
_entry.id   AF-A0A838SZE9-F1
#
_cell.length_a   1.000
_cell.length_b   1.000
_cell.length_c   1.000
_cell.angle_alpha   90.00
_cell.angle_beta   90.00
_cell.angle_gamma   90.00
#
_symmetry.space_group_name_H-M   'P 1'
#
loop_
_entity.id
_entity.type
_entity.pdbx_description
1 polymer ?
#
loop_
_entity_poly.entity_id
_entity_poly.type
_entity_poly.pdbx_seq_one_letter_code
_entity_poly.pdbx_strand_id
1 'polypeptide(L)'
;MKRLSILPFACSLAVLAGCASAGNTTDTSSLPSPASQQTTSPAIRWPVKTREHVDLWLHGFALIQEDTTLVPFFKRGYRDQMVVLKNRANVVTQLDANHDKLRARLVANPSLVNAQFVPLAFDSWEAMSQMVNVFLQAEGDPQRATTREMAVQIAGLAAYFQTQADRDWLRLFVQSLGDERSRFYHSYWTEQQRERANVISVVDSVWQKIYRPKMQAFLNNSGQANGVILLSLPLDGEGRTQSDGKVQNTITVTFPAIPSQSLEAIYVVAHEAIGRLASQSVADNITPSDQRNGVGDRYASAAAVRGGAMLLQRIAPELLGGYARYYLTSAKRNIGSDPMTSLAAAFALPDAIRDAIRRQL
;
A
#
# COMPACT_ATOMS: atom_id res chain seq x y z
N MET A 1 -19.22 -26.34 28.74
CA MET A 1 -18.28 -25.21 28.60
C MET A 1 -16.95 -25.70 28.02
N LYS A 2 -16.78 -25.58 26.70
CA LYS A 2 -15.50 -25.71 25.97
C LYS A 2 -15.61 -24.74 24.80
N ARG A 3 -14.74 -23.71 24.74
CA ARG A 3 -14.68 -22.77 23.61
C ARG A 3 -13.79 -23.39 22.53
N LEU A 4 -14.37 -23.58 21.35
CA LEU A 4 -13.72 -24.06 20.15
C LEU A 4 -13.13 -22.85 19.41
N SER A 5 -11.79 -22.80 19.32
CA SER A 5 -11.07 -21.76 18.58
C SER A 5 -11.15 -22.08 17.08
N ILE A 6 -11.79 -21.20 16.31
CA ILE A 6 -11.88 -21.27 14.85
C ILE A 6 -10.73 -20.45 14.27
N LEU A 7 -9.80 -21.12 13.57
CA LEU A 7 -8.81 -20.50 12.69
C LEU A 7 -9.48 -19.95 11.41
N PRO A 8 -9.04 -18.82 10.85
CA PRO A 8 -9.37 -18.50 9.46
C PRO A 8 -8.48 -19.33 8.51
N PHE A 9 -9.16 -20.15 7.72
CA PHE A 9 -8.63 -20.95 6.61
C PHE A 9 -8.14 -20.04 5.47
N ALA A 10 -6.91 -20.27 5.00
CA ALA A 10 -6.42 -19.78 3.71
C ALA A 10 -7.08 -20.61 2.59
N CYS A 11 -7.96 -20.00 1.80
CA CYS A 11 -8.62 -20.67 0.69
C CYS A 11 -7.83 -20.40 -0.61
N SER A 12 -7.00 -21.36 -1.01
CA SER A 12 -6.34 -21.38 -2.32
C SER A 12 -7.25 -22.09 -3.33
N LEU A 13 -7.82 -21.34 -4.28
CA LEU A 13 -8.53 -21.92 -5.43
C LEU A 13 -7.52 -22.18 -6.56
N ALA A 14 -7.20 -23.45 -6.77
CA ALA A 14 -6.52 -23.95 -7.96
C ALA A 14 -7.58 -24.33 -9.02
N VAL A 15 -7.54 -23.70 -10.19
CA VAL A 15 -8.35 -24.11 -11.35
C VAL A 15 -7.49 -25.00 -12.24
N LEU A 16 -7.82 -26.29 -12.29
CA LEU A 16 -7.33 -27.25 -13.26
C LEU A 16 -8.18 -27.14 -14.53
N ALA A 17 -7.58 -26.73 -15.65
CA ALA A 17 -8.19 -26.82 -16.97
C ALA A 17 -7.92 -28.22 -17.54
N GLY A 18 -8.96 -29.05 -17.63
CA GLY A 18 -8.92 -30.36 -18.26
C GLY A 18 -9.06 -30.24 -19.78
N CYS A 19 -8.22 -30.96 -20.51
CA CYS A 19 -8.32 -31.18 -21.95
C CYS A 19 -9.52 -32.09 -22.26
N ALA A 20 -10.29 -31.76 -23.30
CA ALA A 20 -11.13 -32.73 -24.00
C ALA A 20 -11.05 -32.47 -25.51
N SER A 21 -10.71 -33.53 -26.24
CA SER A 21 -10.61 -33.63 -27.70
C SER A 21 -11.69 -34.56 -28.22
N ALA A 22 -12.42 -34.12 -29.25
CA ALA A 22 -13.17 -34.87 -30.27
C ALA A 22 -13.92 -33.80 -31.11
N GLY A 23 -13.96 -33.73 -32.44
CA GLY A 23 -13.70 -34.66 -33.53
C GLY A 23 -14.91 -34.66 -34.47
N ASN A 24 -14.86 -33.94 -35.61
CA ASN A 24 -15.28 -34.39 -36.95
C ASN A 24 -15.45 -33.25 -37.99
N THR A 25 -15.11 -33.64 -39.22
CA THR A 25 -15.07 -32.98 -40.54
C THR A 25 -16.45 -32.68 -41.15
N THR A 26 -16.62 -31.56 -41.88
CA THR A 26 -16.77 -31.48 -43.37
C THR A 26 -16.94 -30.03 -43.86
N ASP A 27 -16.56 -29.82 -45.13
CA ASP A 27 -16.49 -28.60 -45.92
C ASP A 27 -17.70 -27.63 -45.90
N THR A 28 -17.42 -26.33 -45.94
CA THR A 28 -17.92 -25.41 -46.98
C THR A 28 -17.26 -24.03 -46.87
N SER A 29 -16.97 -23.47 -48.04
CA SER A 29 -16.28 -22.21 -48.34
C SER A 29 -16.96 -20.94 -47.80
N SER A 30 -16.18 -20.05 -47.15
CA SER A 30 -16.55 -18.64 -46.95
C SER A 30 -15.32 -17.72 -46.75
N LEU A 31 -15.13 -16.81 -47.72
CA LEU A 31 -14.60 -15.42 -47.68
C LEU A 31 -13.35 -15.06 -46.84
N PRO A 32 -12.47 -14.15 -47.33
CA PRO A 32 -11.29 -13.71 -46.59
C PRO A 32 -11.70 -12.98 -45.31
N SER A 33 -11.29 -13.52 -44.16
CA SER A 33 -11.44 -12.88 -42.86
C SER A 33 -10.60 -11.60 -42.81
N PRO A 34 -11.14 -10.48 -42.27
CA PRO A 34 -10.34 -9.30 -41.98
C PRO A 34 -9.30 -9.65 -40.92
N ALA A 35 -8.09 -9.10 -41.11
CA ALA A 35 -6.92 -9.32 -40.29
C ALA A 35 -7.27 -9.45 -38.81
N SER A 36 -6.93 -10.61 -38.23
CA SER A 36 -6.86 -10.80 -36.79
C SER A 36 -6.00 -9.68 -36.21
N GLN A 37 -6.65 -8.75 -35.51
CA GLN A 37 -5.98 -7.84 -34.59
C GLN A 37 -5.17 -8.73 -33.66
N GLN A 38 -3.85 -8.70 -33.82
CA GLN A 38 -2.94 -9.12 -32.77
C GLN A 38 -3.36 -8.37 -31.53
N THR A 39 -4.00 -9.06 -30.59
CA THR A 39 -4.08 -8.65 -29.20
C THR A 39 -2.63 -8.60 -28.72
N THR A 40 -2.01 -7.44 -28.95
CA THR A 40 -0.77 -7.07 -28.28
C THR A 40 -1.02 -7.35 -26.80
N SER A 41 -0.24 -8.27 -26.24
CA SER A 41 -0.24 -8.49 -24.79
C SER A 41 -0.14 -7.11 -24.15
N PRO A 42 -1.00 -6.75 -23.18
CA PRO A 42 -0.97 -5.42 -22.61
C PRO A 42 0.45 -5.17 -22.11
N ALA A 43 1.14 -4.21 -22.72
CA ALA A 43 2.52 -3.88 -22.36
C ALA A 43 2.60 -3.73 -20.85
N ILE A 44 3.58 -4.37 -20.20
CA ILE A 44 3.69 -4.32 -18.74
C ILE A 44 3.74 -2.87 -18.29
N ARG A 45 2.80 -2.45 -17.42
CA ARG A 45 2.68 -1.05 -16.98
C ARG A 45 2.88 -0.97 -15.48
N TRP A 46 3.79 -0.09 -15.09
CA TRP A 46 3.95 0.45 -13.74
C TRP A 46 3.99 1.97 -13.84
N PRO A 47 2.87 2.64 -14.21
CA PRO A 47 2.85 4.09 -14.32
C PRO A 47 2.99 4.71 -12.93
N VAL A 48 3.63 5.88 -12.87
CA VAL A 48 3.65 6.72 -11.67
C VAL A 48 2.49 7.69 -11.75
N LYS A 49 1.64 7.74 -10.71
CA LYS A 49 0.44 8.58 -10.65
C LYS A 49 0.27 9.20 -9.26
N THR A 50 -0.66 10.13 -9.15
CA THR A 50 -1.21 10.62 -7.88
C THR A 50 -2.72 10.40 -7.87
N ARG A 51 -3.31 10.26 -6.67
CA ARG A 51 -4.76 10.05 -6.49
C ARG A 51 -5.21 10.81 -5.24
N GLU A 52 -6.04 11.83 -5.44
CA GLU A 52 -6.52 12.69 -4.34
C GLU A 52 -7.23 11.88 -3.25
N HIS A 53 -8.08 10.91 -3.60
CA HIS A 53 -8.85 10.15 -2.60
C HIS A 53 -7.99 9.25 -1.73
N VAL A 54 -6.89 8.71 -2.28
CA VAL A 54 -5.90 7.94 -1.52
C VAL A 54 -5.16 8.87 -0.56
N ASP A 55 -4.72 10.03 -1.06
CA ASP A 55 -4.05 11.04 -0.25
C ASP A 55 -4.93 11.60 0.86
N LEU A 56 -6.19 11.92 0.57
CA LEU A 56 -7.17 12.40 1.54
C LEU A 56 -7.43 11.38 2.66
N TRP A 57 -7.58 10.11 2.28
CA TRP A 57 -7.79 9.03 3.26
C TRP A 57 -6.58 8.86 4.18
N LEU A 58 -5.37 8.81 3.60
CA LEU A 58 -4.12 8.69 4.36
C LEU A 58 -3.82 9.95 5.18
N HIS A 59 -4.19 11.13 4.69
CA HIS A 59 -4.17 12.38 5.44
C HIS A 59 -5.06 12.27 6.69
N GLY A 60 -6.29 11.77 6.55
CA GLY A 60 -7.18 11.49 7.67
C GLY A 60 -6.52 10.64 8.75
N PHE A 61 -5.92 9.52 8.35
CA PHE A 61 -5.17 8.66 9.28
C PHE A 61 -3.97 9.37 9.90
N ALA A 62 -3.20 10.13 9.13
CA ALA A 62 -2.05 10.88 9.63
C ALA A 62 -2.44 11.93 10.68
N LEU A 63 -3.67 12.46 10.63
CA LEU A 63 -4.15 13.43 11.61
C LEU A 63 -4.65 12.79 12.91
N ILE A 64 -5.18 11.56 12.87
CA ILE A 64 -5.82 10.92 14.05
C ILE A 64 -4.94 9.85 14.71
N GLN A 65 -4.02 9.24 13.96
CA GLN A 65 -3.13 8.19 14.44
C GLN A 65 -1.87 8.78 15.07
N GLU A 66 -1.43 8.18 16.18
CA GLU A 66 -0.05 8.35 16.64
C GLU A 66 0.85 7.32 15.97
N ASP A 67 1.81 7.81 15.20
CA ASP A 67 2.79 6.98 14.54
C ASP A 67 4.07 6.88 15.38
N THR A 68 4.24 5.73 16.04
CA THR A 68 5.40 5.43 16.89
C THR A 68 6.30 4.34 16.29
N THR A 69 6.09 3.97 15.03
CA THR A 69 6.88 2.91 14.40
C THR A 69 8.31 3.38 14.13
N LEU A 70 9.23 2.41 14.02
CA LEU A 70 10.63 2.72 13.73
C LEU A 70 10.77 3.30 12.31
N VAL A 71 10.12 2.67 11.34
CA VAL A 71 9.91 3.22 10.00
C VAL A 71 8.52 3.86 9.98
N PRO A 72 8.42 5.18 10.00
CA PRO A 72 7.14 5.87 10.07
C PRO A 72 6.29 5.59 8.82
N PHE A 73 5.01 5.41 9.06
CA PHE A 73 3.97 5.41 8.04
C PHE A 73 3.81 6.79 7.42
N PHE A 74 3.75 7.82 8.27
CA PHE A 74 3.48 9.19 7.88
C PHE A 74 4.67 10.10 8.14
N LYS A 75 4.84 11.12 7.30
CA LYS A 75 5.92 12.11 7.46
C LYS A 75 5.85 12.72 8.85
N ARG A 76 6.99 12.76 9.54
CA ARG A 76 7.08 13.37 10.86
C ARG A 76 6.75 14.86 10.78
N GLY A 77 5.92 15.32 11.72
CA GLY A 77 5.44 16.71 11.74
C GLY A 77 4.35 17.02 10.70
N TYR A 78 3.87 16.03 9.93
CA TYR A 78 2.81 16.24 8.94
C TYR A 78 1.54 16.84 9.58
N ARG A 79 1.08 16.29 10.71
CA ARG A 79 -0.08 16.79 11.44
C ARG A 79 0.09 18.26 11.83
N ASP A 80 1.23 18.62 12.42
CA ASP A 80 1.52 19.98 12.84
C ASP A 80 1.57 20.94 11.64
N GLN A 81 2.16 20.50 10.52
CA GLN A 81 2.17 21.26 9.28
C GLN A 81 0.74 21.51 8.76
N MET A 82 -0.12 20.50 8.77
CA MET A 82 -1.51 20.65 8.31
C MET A 82 -2.29 21.62 9.20
N VAL A 83 -2.10 21.55 10.53
CA VAL A 83 -2.69 22.51 11.48
C VAL A 83 -2.25 23.94 11.15
N VAL A 84 -0.96 24.17 10.91
CA VAL A 84 -0.45 25.50 10.54
C VAL A 84 -1.06 25.99 9.22
N LEU A 85 -1.16 25.13 8.20
CA LEU A 85 -1.74 25.50 6.91
C LEU A 85 -3.24 25.82 7.02
N LYS A 86 -4.00 25.01 7.75
CA LYS A 86 -5.43 25.23 7.99
C LYS A 86 -5.68 26.51 8.77
N ASN A 87 -4.87 26.79 9.80
CA ASN A 87 -4.93 28.04 10.56
C ASN A 87 -4.65 29.27 9.68
N ARG A 88 -3.65 29.19 8.80
CA ARG A 88 -3.36 30.27 7.82
C ARG A 88 -4.50 30.50 6.84
N ALA A 89 -5.19 29.43 6.45
CA ALA A 89 -6.36 29.49 5.59
C ALA A 89 -7.66 29.85 6.35
N ASN A 90 -7.60 29.98 7.68
CA ASN A 90 -8.76 30.17 8.56
C ASN A 90 -9.85 29.10 8.36
N VAL A 91 -9.44 27.83 8.19
CA VAL A 91 -10.34 26.68 7.98
C VAL A 91 -10.33 25.75 9.19
N VAL A 92 -11.52 25.42 9.69
CA VAL A 92 -11.77 24.35 10.65
C VAL A 92 -12.83 23.41 10.06
N THR A 93 -12.61 22.11 10.16
CA THR A 93 -13.44 21.09 9.52
C THR A 93 -14.03 20.12 10.54
N GLN A 94 -14.93 19.27 10.08
CA GLN A 94 -15.47 18.18 10.90
C GLN A 94 -14.39 17.18 11.33
N LEU A 95 -13.31 17.03 10.56
CA LEU A 95 -12.19 16.17 10.96
C LEU A 95 -11.48 16.69 12.21
N ASP A 96 -11.31 18.02 12.32
CA ASP A 96 -10.76 18.64 13.54
C ASP A 96 -11.72 18.46 14.72
N ALA A 97 -13.01 18.74 14.51
CA ALA A 97 -14.03 18.67 15.54
C ALA A 97 -14.24 17.23 16.07
N ASN A 98 -14.08 16.23 15.21
CA ASN A 98 -14.27 14.81 15.55
C ASN A 98 -12.96 14.07 15.88
N HIS A 99 -11.82 14.77 15.88
CA HIS A 99 -10.49 14.17 16.04
C HIS A 99 -10.43 13.19 17.22
N ASP A 100 -10.81 13.63 18.41
CA ASP A 100 -10.67 12.83 19.63
C ASP A 100 -11.58 11.60 19.63
N LYS A 101 -12.79 11.72 19.06
CA LYS A 101 -13.72 10.60 18.91
C LYS A 101 -13.21 9.57 17.91
N LEU A 102 -12.67 10.02 16.77
CA LEU A 102 -12.08 9.14 15.76
C LEU A 102 -10.85 8.43 16.31
N ARG A 103 -9.99 9.16 17.02
CA ARG A 103 -8.78 8.64 17.66
C ARG A 103 -9.11 7.64 18.77
N ALA A 104 -10.08 7.93 19.63
CA ALA A 104 -10.48 7.04 20.71
C ALA A 104 -10.88 5.65 20.20
N ARG A 105 -11.52 5.56 19.02
CA ARG A 105 -11.86 4.26 18.42
C ARG A 105 -10.62 3.51 17.93
N LEU A 106 -9.62 4.18 17.35
CA LEU A 106 -8.35 3.52 16.95
C LEU A 106 -7.62 2.97 18.17
N VAL A 107 -7.65 3.67 19.31
CA VAL A 107 -7.08 3.16 20.56
C VAL A 107 -7.86 1.95 21.07
N ALA A 108 -9.19 1.99 21.01
CA ALA A 108 -10.04 0.88 21.44
C ALA A 108 -9.98 -0.35 20.52
N ASN A 109 -9.73 -0.13 19.22
CA ASN A 109 -9.58 -1.18 18.22
C ASN A 109 -8.36 -0.91 17.32
N PRO A 110 -7.14 -1.30 17.74
CA PRO A 110 -5.93 -1.04 16.98
C PRO A 110 -5.90 -1.65 15.58
N SER A 111 -6.69 -2.71 15.31
CA SER A 111 -6.72 -3.32 13.97
C SER A 111 -7.37 -2.43 12.91
N LEU A 112 -8.10 -1.38 13.31
CA LEU A 112 -8.64 -0.38 12.38
C LEU A 112 -7.57 0.41 11.63
N VAL A 113 -6.33 0.42 12.12
CA VAL A 113 -5.19 0.99 11.38
C VAL A 113 -5.06 0.35 9.98
N ASN A 114 -5.44 -0.92 9.83
CA ASN A 114 -5.42 -1.60 8.52
C ASN A 114 -6.44 -1.03 7.53
N ALA A 115 -7.44 -0.26 7.97
CA ALA A 115 -8.36 0.41 7.05
C ALA A 115 -7.67 1.49 6.19
N GLN A 116 -6.39 1.81 6.42
CA GLN A 116 -5.57 2.63 5.52
C GLN A 116 -5.45 2.08 4.10
N PHE A 117 -5.64 0.77 3.91
CA PHE A 117 -5.56 0.12 2.60
C PHE A 117 -6.87 0.20 1.79
N VAL A 118 -8.00 0.55 2.44
CA VAL A 118 -9.32 0.69 1.79
C VAL A 118 -9.30 1.51 0.50
N PRO A 119 -8.71 2.73 0.44
CA PRO A 119 -8.79 3.58 -0.76
C PRO A 119 -8.06 3.00 -1.97
N LEU A 120 -7.15 2.03 -1.78
CA LEU A 120 -6.37 1.44 -2.87
C LEU A 120 -7.21 0.51 -3.76
N ALA A 121 -8.35 0.02 -3.25
CA ALA A 121 -9.31 -0.79 -3.99
C ALA A 121 -10.26 0.04 -4.88
N PHE A 122 -10.18 1.37 -4.85
CA PHE A 122 -11.08 2.26 -5.56
C PHE A 122 -10.34 3.21 -6.49
N ASP A 123 -10.99 3.57 -7.60
CA ASP A 123 -10.43 4.50 -8.58
C ASP A 123 -10.72 5.98 -8.29
N SER A 124 -11.76 6.28 -7.50
CA SER A 124 -12.13 7.65 -7.13
C SER A 124 -12.78 7.76 -5.75
N TRP A 125 -12.88 8.99 -5.26
CA TRP A 125 -13.59 9.34 -4.03
C TRP A 125 -15.09 8.98 -4.11
N GLU A 126 -15.73 9.26 -5.24
CA GLU A 126 -17.16 9.04 -5.45
C GLU A 126 -17.48 7.54 -5.40
N ALA A 127 -16.70 6.71 -6.09
CA ALA A 127 -16.86 5.25 -6.06
C ALA A 127 -16.67 4.68 -4.65
N MET A 128 -15.62 5.14 -3.94
CA MET A 128 -15.33 4.70 -2.58
C MET A 128 -16.44 5.12 -1.60
N SER A 129 -16.84 6.39 -1.60
CA SER A 129 -17.86 6.93 -0.70
C SER A 129 -19.23 6.30 -0.95
N GLN A 130 -19.59 6.07 -2.21
CA GLN A 130 -20.80 5.33 -2.57
C GLN A 130 -20.75 3.91 -2.04
N MET A 131 -19.63 3.19 -2.22
CA MET A 131 -19.51 1.81 -1.73
C MET A 131 -19.55 1.75 -0.20
N VAL A 132 -18.93 2.71 0.50
CA VAL A 132 -19.06 2.82 1.96
C VAL A 132 -20.51 3.00 2.37
N ASN A 133 -21.29 3.85 1.68
CA ASN A 133 -22.71 4.03 1.99
C ASN A 133 -23.51 2.75 1.78
N VAL A 134 -23.27 2.01 0.70
CA VAL A 134 -23.89 0.70 0.44
C VAL A 134 -23.54 -0.29 1.55
N PHE A 135 -22.26 -0.37 1.93
CA PHE A 135 -21.78 -1.22 3.02
C PHE A 135 -22.46 -0.90 4.35
N LEU A 136 -22.60 0.39 4.68
CA LEU A 136 -23.26 0.84 5.91
C LEU A 136 -24.77 0.54 5.91
N GLN A 137 -25.45 0.69 4.77
CA GLN A 137 -26.87 0.32 4.61
C GLN A 137 -27.09 -1.20 4.72
N ALA A 138 -26.15 -1.98 4.20
CA ALA A 138 -26.15 -3.43 4.35
C ALA A 138 -25.73 -3.90 5.77
N GLU A 139 -25.41 -2.99 6.70
CA GLU A 139 -24.88 -3.31 8.03
C GLU A 139 -23.62 -4.20 8.01
N GLY A 140 -22.90 -4.18 6.89
CA GLY A 140 -21.75 -5.05 6.64
C GLY A 140 -22.06 -6.51 6.33
N ASP A 141 -23.32 -6.85 6.04
CA ASP A 141 -23.75 -8.20 5.65
C ASP A 141 -23.72 -8.40 4.12
N PRO A 142 -22.82 -9.25 3.58
CA PRO A 142 -22.76 -9.54 2.15
C PRO A 142 -24.04 -10.18 1.59
N GLN A 143 -24.86 -10.82 2.43
CA GLN A 143 -26.11 -11.45 1.99
C GLN A 143 -27.20 -10.43 1.63
N ARG A 144 -27.04 -9.18 2.07
CA ARG A 144 -27.94 -8.07 1.72
C ARG A 144 -27.59 -7.39 0.38
N ALA A 145 -26.53 -7.85 -0.28
CA ALA A 145 -26.14 -7.34 -1.59
C ALA A 145 -27.12 -7.77 -2.69
N THR A 146 -27.37 -6.90 -3.66
CA THR A 146 -28.22 -7.24 -4.82
C THR A 146 -27.44 -7.97 -5.93
N THR A 147 -26.11 -7.90 -5.92
CA THR A 147 -25.24 -8.56 -6.90
C THR A 147 -24.09 -9.28 -6.21
N ARG A 148 -23.55 -10.32 -6.86
CA ARG A 148 -22.38 -11.07 -6.37
C ARG A 148 -21.14 -10.18 -6.22
N GLU A 149 -20.93 -9.25 -7.16
CA GLU A 149 -19.83 -8.30 -7.11
C GLU A 149 -19.91 -7.40 -5.87
N MET A 150 -21.11 -6.86 -5.61
CA MET A 150 -21.36 -6.05 -4.41
C MET A 150 -21.17 -6.86 -3.13
N ALA A 151 -21.57 -8.14 -3.10
CA ALA A 151 -21.34 -9.01 -1.95
C ALA A 151 -19.83 -9.16 -1.65
N VAL A 152 -18.99 -9.29 -2.69
CA VAL A 152 -17.53 -9.36 -2.54
C VAL A 152 -16.97 -8.05 -1.98
N GLN A 153 -17.43 -6.90 -2.48
CA GLN A 153 -17.00 -5.58 -1.98
C GLN A 153 -17.42 -5.34 -0.53
N ILE A 154 -18.66 -5.72 -0.16
CA ILE A 154 -19.15 -5.66 1.22
C ILE A 154 -18.30 -6.55 2.13
N ALA A 155 -18.01 -7.78 1.70
CA ALA A 155 -17.15 -8.70 2.46
C ALA A 155 -15.73 -8.12 2.65
N GLY A 156 -15.19 -7.46 1.63
CA GLY A 156 -13.90 -6.78 1.70
C GLY A 156 -13.87 -5.67 2.76
N LEU A 157 -14.90 -4.82 2.82
CA LEU A 157 -15.02 -3.79 3.86
C LEU A 157 -15.33 -4.39 5.24
N ALA A 158 -16.14 -5.44 5.31
CA ALA A 158 -16.48 -6.14 6.55
C ALA A 158 -15.24 -6.75 7.23
N ALA A 159 -14.21 -7.12 6.47
CA ALA A 159 -12.95 -7.60 7.01
C ALA A 159 -12.26 -6.56 7.92
N TYR A 160 -12.39 -5.26 7.58
CA TYR A 160 -11.85 -4.15 8.37
C TYR A 160 -12.82 -3.65 9.45
N PHE A 161 -14.12 -3.60 9.14
CA PHE A 161 -15.15 -2.97 9.98
C PHE A 161 -16.16 -4.00 10.50
N GLN A 162 -15.70 -4.84 11.43
CA GLN A 162 -16.44 -6.02 11.88
C GLN A 162 -17.63 -5.68 12.79
N THR A 163 -17.47 -4.67 13.66
CA THR A 163 -18.49 -4.32 14.66
C THR A 163 -19.32 -3.11 14.26
N GLN A 164 -20.48 -2.93 14.87
CA GLN A 164 -21.30 -1.73 14.66
C GLN A 164 -20.54 -0.44 15.00
N ALA A 165 -19.74 -0.46 16.07
CA ALA A 165 -18.92 0.69 16.45
C ALA A 165 -17.83 1.02 15.43
N ASP A 166 -17.27 0.02 14.73
CA ASP A 166 -16.34 0.26 13.61
C ASP A 166 -17.04 0.87 12.40
N ARG A 167 -18.28 0.46 12.13
CA ARG A 167 -19.12 1.03 11.05
C ARG A 167 -19.55 2.46 11.35
N ASP A 168 -19.92 2.75 12.60
CA ASP A 168 -20.27 4.11 13.02
C ASP A 168 -19.05 5.04 12.97
N TRP A 169 -17.87 4.51 13.32
CA TRP A 169 -16.61 5.20 13.12
C TRP A 169 -16.34 5.47 11.63
N LEU A 170 -16.49 4.48 10.77
CA LEU A 170 -16.29 4.64 9.31
C LEU A 170 -17.23 5.71 8.76
N ARG A 171 -18.50 5.72 9.17
CA ARG A 171 -19.48 6.74 8.77
C ARG A 171 -18.98 8.13 9.16
N LEU A 172 -18.58 8.32 10.42
CA LEU A 172 -18.07 9.60 10.92
C LEU A 172 -16.80 10.02 10.20
N PHE A 173 -15.91 9.07 9.92
CA PHE A 173 -14.62 9.30 9.25
C PHE A 173 -14.84 9.77 7.80
N VAL A 174 -15.66 9.07 7.01
CA VAL A 174 -15.95 9.44 5.63
C VAL A 174 -16.69 10.78 5.55
N GLN A 175 -17.63 11.05 6.46
CA GLN A 175 -18.30 12.36 6.54
C GLN A 175 -17.28 13.47 6.84
N SER A 176 -16.40 13.24 7.81
CA SER A 176 -15.35 14.20 8.19
C SER A 176 -14.37 14.46 7.05
N LEU A 177 -13.99 13.41 6.30
CA LEU A 177 -13.14 13.53 5.12
C LEU A 177 -13.82 14.23 3.95
N GLY A 178 -15.13 14.05 3.77
CA GLY A 178 -15.90 14.80 2.77
C GLY A 178 -15.89 16.31 3.04
N ASP A 179 -16.09 16.70 4.30
CA ASP A 179 -15.98 18.09 4.74
C ASP A 179 -14.53 18.61 4.59
N GLU A 180 -13.53 17.85 5.06
CA GLU A 180 -12.11 18.16 4.91
C GLU A 180 -11.72 18.42 3.44
N ARG A 181 -12.14 17.54 2.55
CA ARG A 181 -11.91 17.65 1.11
C ARG A 181 -12.45 18.95 0.54
N SER A 182 -13.74 19.20 0.79
CA SER A 182 -14.45 20.33 0.20
C SER A 182 -13.95 21.69 0.71
N ARG A 183 -13.51 21.77 1.97
CA ARG A 183 -13.14 23.03 2.62
C ARG A 183 -11.64 23.33 2.59
N PHE A 184 -10.79 22.30 2.48
CA PHE A 184 -9.34 22.47 2.57
C PHE A 184 -8.56 21.55 1.63
N TYR A 185 -8.75 20.24 1.72
CA TYR A 185 -7.76 19.31 1.17
C TYR A 185 -7.70 19.31 -0.35
N HIS A 186 -8.82 19.50 -1.05
CA HIS A 186 -8.83 19.51 -2.51
C HIS A 186 -7.99 20.65 -3.10
N SER A 187 -8.13 21.86 -2.55
CA SER A 187 -7.36 23.03 -3.01
C SER A 187 -5.88 22.87 -2.66
N TYR A 188 -5.58 22.44 -1.43
CA TYR A 188 -4.22 22.12 -0.98
C TYR A 188 -3.56 21.06 -1.89
N TRP A 189 -4.26 19.96 -2.15
CA TRP A 189 -3.75 18.86 -2.97
C TRP A 189 -3.46 19.32 -4.40
N THR A 190 -4.38 20.08 -5.01
CA THR A 190 -4.22 20.63 -6.36
C THR A 190 -3.01 21.55 -6.45
N GLU A 191 -2.79 22.39 -5.45
CA GLU A 191 -1.60 23.23 -5.35
C GLU A 191 -0.32 22.39 -5.25
N GLN A 192 -0.30 21.36 -4.41
CA GLN A 192 0.84 20.46 -4.29
C GLN A 192 1.14 19.69 -5.59
N GLN A 193 0.13 19.29 -6.36
CA GLN A 193 0.34 18.69 -7.68
C GLN A 193 1.02 19.66 -8.65
N ARG A 194 0.62 20.94 -8.62
CA ARG A 194 1.23 21.98 -9.45
C ARG A 194 2.67 22.26 -9.03
N GLU A 195 2.93 22.45 -7.74
CA GLU A 195 4.27 22.74 -7.21
C GLU A 195 5.26 21.60 -7.49
N ARG A 196 4.77 20.35 -7.48
CA ARG A 196 5.60 19.15 -7.60
C ARG A 196 5.53 18.49 -8.98
N ALA A 197 4.96 19.17 -9.99
CA ALA A 197 4.81 18.61 -11.34
C ALA A 197 6.15 18.09 -11.91
N ASN A 198 7.24 18.83 -11.67
CA ASN A 198 8.59 18.42 -12.07
C ASN A 198 9.07 17.18 -11.32
N VAL A 199 8.72 17.02 -10.04
CA VAL A 199 9.07 15.82 -9.25
C VAL A 199 8.37 14.60 -9.82
N ILE A 200 7.07 14.69 -10.13
CA ILE A 200 6.31 13.59 -10.76
C ILE A 200 7.00 13.15 -12.05
N SER A 201 7.36 14.10 -12.92
CA SER A 201 8.03 13.82 -14.19
C SER A 201 9.40 13.15 -14.00
N VAL A 202 10.20 13.60 -13.04
CA VAL A 202 11.51 13.00 -12.75
C VAL A 202 11.36 11.60 -12.18
N VAL A 203 10.46 11.39 -11.21
CA VAL A 203 10.19 10.07 -10.64
C VAL A 203 9.72 9.10 -11.73
N ASP A 204 8.76 9.50 -12.58
CA ASP A 204 8.30 8.66 -13.69
C ASP A 204 9.44 8.36 -14.67
N SER A 205 10.18 9.37 -15.13
CA SER A 205 11.28 9.17 -16.08
C SER A 205 12.35 8.23 -15.53
N VAL A 206 12.78 8.43 -14.28
CA VAL A 206 13.80 7.59 -13.62
C VAL A 206 13.27 6.17 -13.39
N TRP A 207 12.01 6.04 -12.97
CA TRP A 207 11.37 4.73 -12.82
C TRP A 207 11.27 3.99 -14.16
N GLN A 208 10.60 4.58 -15.17
CA GLN A 208 10.34 3.90 -16.43
C GLN A 208 11.62 3.54 -17.19
N LYS A 209 12.62 4.43 -17.18
CA LYS A 209 13.82 4.29 -18.03
C LYS A 209 14.96 3.54 -17.34
N ILE A 210 15.07 3.62 -16.01
CA ILE A 210 16.24 3.11 -15.28
C ILE A 210 15.87 1.94 -14.37
N TYR A 211 14.95 2.15 -13.41
CA TYR A 211 14.77 1.18 -12.32
C TYR A 211 13.69 0.13 -12.56
N ARG A 212 12.60 0.45 -13.28
CA ARG A 212 11.59 -0.54 -13.65
C ARG A 212 12.20 -1.71 -14.44
N PRO A 213 13.04 -1.50 -15.48
CA PRO A 213 13.66 -2.62 -16.19
C PRO A 213 14.54 -3.49 -15.27
N LYS A 214 15.29 -2.87 -14.35
CA LYS A 214 16.12 -3.57 -13.36
C LYS A 214 15.29 -4.39 -12.36
N MET A 215 14.13 -3.88 -11.95
CA MET A 215 13.21 -4.56 -11.02
C MET A 215 12.30 -5.59 -11.68
N GLN A 216 12.15 -5.56 -13.00
CA GLN A 216 11.13 -6.33 -13.72
C GLN A 216 11.19 -7.84 -13.45
N ALA A 217 12.40 -8.42 -13.43
CA ALA A 217 12.56 -9.84 -13.16
C ALA A 217 12.05 -10.23 -11.76
N PHE A 218 12.40 -9.43 -10.75
CA PHE A 218 11.92 -9.63 -9.38
C PHE A 218 10.40 -9.44 -9.28
N LEU A 219 9.87 -8.38 -9.89
CA LEU A 219 8.43 -8.09 -9.90
C LEU A 219 7.63 -9.22 -10.57
N ASN A 220 8.12 -9.77 -11.67
CA ASN A 220 7.49 -10.93 -12.32
C ASN A 220 7.49 -12.17 -11.41
N ASN A 221 8.64 -12.48 -10.81
CA ASN A 221 8.80 -13.69 -9.98
C ASN A 221 8.01 -13.60 -8.67
N SER A 222 7.84 -12.41 -8.12
CA SER A 222 7.05 -12.17 -6.89
C SER A 222 5.55 -12.03 -7.16
N GLY A 223 5.08 -12.23 -8.40
CA GLY A 223 3.67 -12.12 -8.77
C GLY A 223 3.16 -10.68 -8.89
N GLN A 224 4.06 -9.70 -8.96
CA GLN A 224 3.81 -8.27 -9.08
C GLN A 224 4.13 -7.77 -10.49
N ALA A 225 3.79 -8.55 -11.53
CA ALA A 225 4.22 -8.25 -12.91
C ALA A 225 3.71 -6.88 -13.39
N ASN A 226 2.48 -6.51 -13.02
CA ASN A 226 1.83 -5.25 -13.37
C ASN A 226 1.28 -4.54 -12.13
N GLY A 227 1.20 -3.21 -12.21
CA GLY A 227 0.63 -2.41 -11.15
C GLY A 227 0.69 -0.91 -11.39
N VAL A 228 0.55 -0.13 -10.34
CA VAL A 228 0.66 1.34 -10.34
C VAL A 228 1.48 1.79 -9.14
N ILE A 229 2.34 2.79 -9.35
CA ILE A 229 2.99 3.51 -8.25
C ILE A 229 2.19 4.78 -8.00
N LEU A 230 1.76 4.97 -6.75
CA LEU A 230 1.07 6.16 -6.31
C LEU A 230 2.01 7.01 -5.45
N LEU A 231 2.25 8.27 -5.82
CA LEU A 231 2.96 9.21 -4.94
C LEU A 231 1.96 9.84 -3.98
N SER A 232 2.26 9.78 -2.69
CA SER A 232 1.40 10.25 -1.63
C SER A 232 2.06 11.33 -0.76
N LEU A 233 1.34 12.43 -0.54
CA LEU A 233 1.81 13.55 0.28
C LEU A 233 2.08 13.16 1.74
N PRO A 234 1.15 12.48 2.47
CA PRO A 234 1.32 12.16 3.88
C PRO A 234 2.31 11.02 4.16
N LEU A 235 2.55 10.09 3.22
CA LEU A 235 3.37 8.90 3.48
C LEU A 235 4.86 9.21 3.58
N ASP A 236 5.56 8.43 4.42
CA ASP A 236 7.03 8.39 4.52
C ASP A 236 7.56 7.00 4.10
N GLY A 237 8.55 6.47 4.84
CA GLY A 237 9.40 5.37 4.39
C GLY A 237 8.75 3.99 4.39
N GLU A 238 7.63 3.80 5.07
CA GLU A 238 6.94 2.50 5.07
C GLU A 238 6.15 2.29 3.77
N GLY A 239 5.59 3.33 3.14
CA GLY A 239 4.70 3.14 1.97
C GLY A 239 3.44 2.32 2.27
N ARG A 240 2.65 1.98 1.25
CA ARG A 240 1.47 1.11 1.33
C ARG A 240 1.29 0.28 0.06
N THR A 241 1.36 -1.03 0.20
CA THR A 241 1.14 -1.96 -0.90
C THR A 241 -0.13 -2.76 -0.73
N GLN A 242 -0.95 -2.77 -1.79
CA GLN A 242 -2.05 -3.72 -1.94
C GLN A 242 -1.84 -4.52 -3.22
N SER A 243 -1.88 -5.84 -3.09
CA SER A 243 -1.84 -6.77 -4.22
C SER A 243 -3.20 -7.43 -4.35
N ASP A 244 -3.93 -7.12 -5.41
CA ASP A 244 -5.12 -7.88 -5.82
C ASP A 244 -4.76 -8.79 -7.02
N GLY A 245 -4.39 -10.03 -6.69
CA GLY A 245 -3.92 -11.02 -7.66
C GLY A 245 -2.59 -10.64 -8.34
N LYS A 246 -2.40 -11.13 -9.57
CA LYS A 246 -1.13 -10.97 -10.34
C LYS A 246 -1.02 -9.65 -11.13
N VAL A 247 -2.12 -8.90 -11.26
CA VAL A 247 -2.23 -7.83 -12.27
C VAL A 247 -2.61 -6.46 -11.67
N GLN A 248 -3.26 -6.43 -10.51
CA GLN A 248 -3.70 -5.18 -9.88
C GLN A 248 -2.91 -4.93 -8.59
N ASN A 249 -1.62 -4.62 -8.75
CA ASN A 249 -0.77 -4.20 -7.64
C ASN A 249 -0.75 -2.67 -7.54
N THR A 250 -0.89 -2.15 -6.34
CA THR A 250 -0.76 -0.73 -6.06
C THR A 250 0.32 -0.56 -5.00
N ILE A 251 1.38 0.17 -5.33
CA ILE A 251 2.43 0.55 -4.38
C ILE A 251 2.35 2.06 -4.18
N THR A 252 1.92 2.48 -2.99
CA THR A 252 1.83 3.90 -2.62
C THR A 252 3.07 4.27 -1.83
N VAL A 253 3.77 5.32 -2.24
CA VAL A 253 5.05 5.73 -1.66
C VAL A 253 5.05 7.21 -1.34
N THR A 254 6.07 7.66 -0.60
CA THR A 254 6.29 9.08 -0.35
C THR A 254 6.30 9.91 -1.63
N PHE A 255 5.72 11.11 -1.58
CA PHE A 255 5.84 12.12 -2.61
C PHE A 255 6.92 13.14 -2.23
N PRO A 256 8.12 13.11 -2.86
CA PRO A 256 9.23 14.00 -2.53
C PRO A 256 8.89 15.47 -2.79
N ALA A 257 9.53 16.37 -2.03
CA ALA A 257 9.29 17.83 -2.14
C ALA A 257 10.01 18.48 -3.30
N ILE A 258 11.19 17.98 -3.64
CA ILE A 258 12.04 18.57 -4.65
C ILE A 258 12.63 17.50 -5.58
N PRO A 259 13.00 17.85 -6.83
CA PRO A 259 13.47 16.87 -7.80
C PRO A 259 14.72 16.09 -7.38
N SER A 260 15.63 16.70 -6.62
CA SER A 260 16.84 16.03 -6.12
C SER A 260 16.56 14.88 -5.14
N GLN A 261 15.34 14.82 -4.58
CA GLN A 261 14.87 13.77 -3.68
C GLN A 261 14.03 12.70 -4.38
N SER A 262 13.91 12.73 -5.72
CA SER A 262 13.04 11.80 -6.46
C SER A 262 13.36 10.32 -6.23
N LEU A 263 14.60 9.99 -5.90
CA LEU A 263 15.02 8.62 -5.59
C LEU A 263 14.42 8.09 -4.27
N GLU A 264 13.94 8.95 -3.37
CA GLU A 264 13.26 8.52 -2.14
C GLU A 264 12.03 7.67 -2.46
N ALA A 265 11.24 8.04 -3.47
CA ALA A 265 10.12 7.24 -3.95
C ALA A 265 10.58 5.85 -4.42
N ILE A 266 11.73 5.77 -5.12
CA ILE A 266 12.29 4.50 -5.62
C ILE A 266 12.80 3.62 -4.46
N TYR A 267 13.35 4.23 -3.40
CA TYR A 267 13.74 3.49 -2.20
C TYR A 267 12.53 2.83 -1.55
N VAL A 268 11.44 3.57 -1.38
CA VAL A 268 10.20 3.03 -0.80
C VAL A 268 9.58 1.98 -1.73
N VAL A 269 9.63 2.14 -3.06
CA VAL A 269 9.20 1.09 -4.00
C VAL A 269 9.97 -0.22 -3.79
N ALA A 270 11.28 -0.16 -3.56
CA ALA A 270 12.08 -1.37 -3.30
C ALA A 270 11.74 -2.02 -1.96
N HIS A 271 11.52 -1.22 -0.92
CA HIS A 271 11.06 -1.68 0.40
C HIS A 271 9.69 -2.36 0.32
N GLU A 272 8.78 -1.75 -0.41
CA GLU A 272 7.41 -2.24 -0.54
C GLU A 272 7.30 -3.49 -1.42
N ALA A 273 8.01 -3.51 -2.54
CA ALA A 273 8.01 -4.67 -3.45
C ALA A 273 8.53 -5.95 -2.76
N ILE A 274 9.46 -5.83 -1.80
CA ILE A 274 9.97 -6.97 -1.04
C ILE A 274 9.08 -7.36 0.15
N GLY A 275 8.15 -6.49 0.57
CA GLY A 275 7.43 -6.60 1.84
C GLY A 275 6.73 -7.95 2.05
N ARG A 276 6.10 -8.51 1.01
CA ARG A 276 5.46 -9.83 1.06
C ARG A 276 6.46 -10.96 1.28
N LEU A 277 7.57 -10.95 0.53
CA LEU A 277 8.63 -11.94 0.64
C LEU A 277 9.33 -11.86 2.00
N ALA A 278 9.60 -10.65 2.48
CA ALA A 278 10.15 -10.39 3.79
C ALA A 278 9.23 -10.91 4.91
N SER A 279 7.94 -10.59 4.84
CA SER A 279 6.95 -11.05 5.83
C SER A 279 6.81 -12.57 5.86
N GLN A 280 6.79 -13.21 4.68
CA GLN A 280 6.78 -14.67 4.59
C GLN A 280 8.06 -15.29 5.18
N SER A 281 9.23 -14.71 4.87
CA SER A 281 10.51 -15.17 5.42
C SER A 281 10.57 -15.04 6.94
N VAL A 282 9.95 -14.00 7.52
CA VAL A 282 9.78 -13.88 8.98
C VAL A 282 8.87 -14.99 9.50
N ALA A 283 7.67 -15.14 8.93
CA ALA A 283 6.69 -16.13 9.38
C ALA A 283 7.23 -17.57 9.36
N ASP A 284 7.99 -17.93 8.33
CA ASP A 284 8.58 -19.26 8.16
C ASP A 284 9.73 -19.55 9.15
N ASN A 285 10.27 -18.53 9.83
CA ASN A 285 11.48 -18.64 10.66
C ASN A 285 11.28 -18.14 12.11
N ILE A 286 10.03 -17.91 12.53
CA ILE A 286 9.68 -17.63 13.93
C ILE A 286 8.84 -18.77 14.51
N THR A 287 8.90 -18.97 15.82
CA THR A 287 8.06 -19.98 16.47
C THR A 287 6.63 -19.45 16.71
N PRO A 288 5.64 -20.34 16.92
CA PRO A 288 4.32 -19.92 17.38
C PRO A 288 4.35 -19.14 18.71
N SER A 289 5.37 -19.35 19.53
CA SER A 289 5.57 -18.58 20.76
C SER A 289 6.02 -17.14 20.46
N ASP A 290 6.95 -16.97 19.53
CA ASP A 290 7.44 -15.66 19.09
C ASP A 290 6.33 -14.83 18.43
N GLN A 291 5.46 -15.48 17.65
CA GLN A 291 4.28 -14.86 17.06
C GLN A 291 3.36 -14.29 18.16
N ARG A 292 3.07 -15.06 19.21
CA ARG A 292 2.25 -14.60 20.35
C ARG A 292 2.90 -13.47 21.13
N ASN A 293 4.23 -13.39 21.13
CA ASN A 293 5.00 -12.35 21.80
C ASN A 293 5.22 -11.09 20.93
N GLY A 294 4.61 -11.01 19.73
CA GLY A 294 4.71 -9.85 18.84
C GLY A 294 6.09 -9.68 18.18
N VAL A 295 6.91 -10.74 18.16
CA VAL A 295 8.24 -10.73 17.54
C VAL A 295 8.14 -10.65 16.01
N GLY A 296 7.12 -11.29 15.43
CA GLY A 296 6.86 -11.27 13.99
C GLY A 296 6.70 -9.84 13.46
N ASP A 297 5.85 -9.04 14.11
CA ASP A 297 5.59 -7.64 13.69
C ASP A 297 6.85 -6.77 13.79
N ARG A 298 7.67 -6.98 14.82
CA ARG A 298 8.95 -6.26 14.98
C ARG A 298 9.94 -6.61 13.87
N TYR A 299 10.04 -7.90 13.51
CA TYR A 299 10.94 -8.33 12.45
C TYR A 299 10.41 -8.02 11.06
N ALA A 300 9.09 -7.93 10.84
CA ALA A 300 8.52 -7.65 9.52
C ALA A 300 9.01 -6.31 8.95
N SER A 301 8.92 -5.21 9.71
CA SER A 301 9.40 -3.89 9.25
C SER A 301 10.92 -3.86 9.03
N ALA A 302 11.70 -4.44 9.96
CA ALA A 302 13.16 -4.57 9.78
C ALA A 302 13.52 -5.45 8.57
N ALA A 303 12.75 -6.51 8.32
CA ALA A 303 12.91 -7.43 7.19
C ALA A 303 12.61 -6.74 5.87
N ALA A 304 11.59 -5.89 5.80
CA ALA A 304 11.29 -5.09 4.63
C ALA A 304 12.43 -4.10 4.31
N VAL A 305 12.94 -3.37 5.30
CA VAL A 305 14.09 -2.45 5.11
C VAL A 305 15.35 -3.19 4.66
N ARG A 306 15.74 -4.26 5.37
CA ARG A 306 16.94 -5.01 5.01
C ARG A 306 16.77 -5.77 3.69
N GLY A 307 15.58 -6.30 3.42
CA GLY A 307 15.23 -6.96 2.17
C GLY A 307 15.29 -6.00 0.99
N GLY A 308 14.79 -4.77 1.14
CA GLY A 308 14.87 -3.73 0.12
C GLY A 308 16.33 -3.38 -0.20
N ALA A 309 17.17 -3.27 0.82
CA ALA A 309 18.61 -3.10 0.63
C ALA A 309 19.26 -4.29 -0.09
N MET A 310 18.92 -5.54 0.27
CA MET A 310 19.46 -6.73 -0.42
C MET A 310 19.01 -6.80 -1.89
N LEU A 311 17.75 -6.44 -2.17
CA LEU A 311 17.23 -6.36 -3.53
C LEU A 311 18.01 -5.32 -4.34
N LEU A 312 18.15 -4.10 -3.82
CA LEU A 312 18.91 -3.03 -4.47
C LEU A 312 20.39 -3.40 -4.64
N GLN A 313 21.00 -4.12 -3.70
CA GLN A 313 22.37 -4.58 -3.84
C GLN A 313 22.55 -5.46 -5.08
N ARG A 314 21.54 -6.26 -5.42
CA ARG A 314 21.56 -7.15 -6.58
C ARG A 314 21.31 -6.42 -7.90
N ILE A 315 20.37 -5.46 -7.92
CA ILE A 315 19.85 -4.90 -9.18
C ILE A 315 20.26 -3.45 -9.45
N ALA A 316 20.58 -2.68 -8.41
CA ALA A 316 20.88 -1.25 -8.47
C ALA A 316 21.81 -0.84 -7.30
N PRO A 317 23.04 -1.39 -7.22
CA PRO A 317 23.94 -1.16 -6.09
C PRO A 317 24.29 0.33 -5.90
N GLU A 318 24.20 1.14 -6.95
CA GLU A 318 24.38 2.59 -6.89
C GLU A 318 23.38 3.30 -5.95
N LEU A 319 22.22 2.68 -5.68
CA LEU A 319 21.20 3.24 -4.80
C LEU A 319 21.41 2.94 -3.31
N LEU A 320 22.29 1.99 -2.97
CA LEU A 320 22.43 1.48 -1.59
C LEU A 320 22.78 2.57 -0.57
N GLY A 321 23.75 3.42 -0.92
CA GLY A 321 24.19 4.49 -0.02
C GLY A 321 23.08 5.52 0.24
N GLY A 322 22.23 5.81 -0.75
CA GLY A 322 21.09 6.70 -0.60
C GLY A 322 19.96 6.04 0.19
N TYR A 323 19.65 4.79 -0.13
CA TYR A 323 18.65 3.97 0.57
C TYR A 323 18.94 3.88 2.07
N ALA A 324 20.18 3.54 2.45
CA ALA A 324 20.57 3.42 3.85
C ALA A 324 20.42 4.74 4.61
N ARG A 325 20.87 5.86 4.02
CA ARG A 325 20.72 7.20 4.62
C ARG A 325 19.26 7.60 4.78
N TYR A 326 18.42 7.29 3.80
CA TYR A 326 16.99 7.55 3.84
C TYR A 326 16.33 6.84 5.04
N TYR A 327 16.50 5.52 5.16
CA TYR A 327 15.88 4.76 6.26
C TYR A 327 16.50 5.07 7.63
N LEU A 328 17.79 5.36 7.72
CA LEU A 328 18.39 5.81 8.99
C LEU A 328 17.84 7.17 9.43
N THR A 329 17.67 8.11 8.50
CA THR A 329 17.08 9.42 8.77
C THR A 329 15.62 9.28 9.20
N SER A 330 14.83 8.52 8.43
CA SER A 330 13.43 8.23 8.73
C SER A 330 13.28 7.55 10.11
N ALA A 331 14.20 6.66 10.47
CA ALA A 331 14.24 6.01 11.78
C ALA A 331 14.88 6.83 12.91
N LYS A 332 15.31 8.08 12.68
CA LYS A 332 16.03 8.91 13.69
C LYS A 332 17.28 8.19 14.24
N ARG A 333 18.02 7.50 13.38
CA ARG A 333 19.25 6.78 13.71
C ARG A 333 20.48 7.47 13.12
N ASN A 334 21.61 7.30 13.78
CA ASN A 334 22.88 7.84 13.32
C ASN A 334 23.31 7.15 12.02
N ILE A 335 23.72 7.95 11.03
CA ILE A 335 24.17 7.42 9.73
C ILE A 335 25.55 6.76 9.85
N GLY A 336 26.42 7.27 10.73
CA GLY A 336 27.80 6.81 10.88
C GLY A 336 28.66 7.08 9.63
N SER A 337 29.88 6.54 9.61
CA SER A 337 30.80 6.64 8.47
C SER A 337 30.47 5.65 7.35
N ASP A 338 29.97 4.46 7.72
CA ASP A 338 29.40 3.48 6.79
C ASP A 338 27.88 3.34 7.01
N PRO A 339 27.05 3.94 6.13
CA PRO A 339 25.60 3.85 6.22
C PRO A 339 25.06 2.41 6.20
N MET A 340 25.71 1.48 5.51
CA MET A 340 25.22 0.10 5.40
C MET A 340 25.40 -0.67 6.70
N THR A 341 26.55 -0.49 7.36
CA THR A 341 26.78 -1.05 8.71
C THR A 341 25.80 -0.44 9.72
N SER A 342 25.59 0.88 9.68
CA SER A 342 24.62 1.54 10.55
C SER A 342 23.18 1.07 10.31
N LEU A 343 22.78 0.89 9.05
CA LEU A 343 21.47 0.35 8.68
C LEU A 343 21.30 -1.07 9.24
N ALA A 344 22.35 -1.90 9.14
CA ALA A 344 22.30 -3.25 9.64
C ALA A 344 22.14 -3.34 11.17
N ALA A 345 22.76 -2.41 11.90
CA ALA A 345 22.61 -2.30 13.34
C ALA A 345 21.24 -1.73 13.76
N ALA A 346 20.73 -0.73 13.02
CA ALA A 346 19.43 -0.11 13.29
C ALA A 346 18.24 -1.06 13.02
N PHE A 347 18.37 -1.90 11.98
CA PHE A 347 17.37 -2.88 11.56
C PHE A 347 17.98 -4.29 11.67
N ALA A 348 18.20 -4.71 12.91
CA ALA A 348 18.77 -6.01 13.22
C ALA A 348 17.80 -7.13 12.86
N LEU A 349 18.32 -8.17 12.21
CA LEU A 349 17.57 -9.38 11.84
C LEU A 349 18.33 -10.63 12.27
N PRO A 350 17.63 -11.65 12.78
CA PRO A 350 18.19 -12.98 12.94
C PRO A 350 18.75 -13.52 11.62
N ASP A 351 19.86 -14.24 11.69
CA ASP A 351 20.55 -14.79 10.52
C ASP A 351 19.65 -15.72 9.70
N ALA A 352 18.81 -16.52 10.34
CA ALA A 352 17.85 -17.39 9.65
C ALA A 352 16.89 -16.61 8.73
N ILE A 353 16.33 -15.50 9.22
CA ILE A 353 15.43 -14.64 8.44
C ILE A 353 16.20 -13.94 7.33
N ARG A 354 17.36 -13.35 7.66
CA ARG A 354 18.24 -12.67 6.70
C ARG A 354 18.62 -13.58 5.53
N ASP A 355 19.03 -14.81 5.84
CA ASP A 355 19.51 -15.77 4.84
C ASP A 355 18.34 -16.42 4.08
N ALA A 356 17.14 -16.52 4.67
CA ALA A 356 15.92 -16.88 3.95
C ALA A 356 15.57 -15.84 2.87
N ILE A 357 15.56 -14.55 3.22
CA ILE A 357 15.30 -13.45 2.26
C ILE A 357 16.33 -13.48 1.13
N ARG A 358 17.62 -13.59 1.47
CA ARG A 358 18.71 -13.61 0.48
C ARG A 358 18.57 -14.77 -0.52
N ARG A 359 18.11 -15.95 -0.09
CA ARG A 359 17.93 -17.11 -0.98
C ARG A 359 16.79 -16.96 -1.98
N GLN A 360 15.79 -16.13 -1.67
CA GLN A 360 14.63 -15.91 -2.52
C GLN A 360 14.80 -14.72 -3.49
N LEU A 361 15.89 -13.95 -3.35
CA LEU A 361 16.31 -12.86 -4.23
C LEU A 361 17.29 -13.35 -5.30
#